data_AF-A0A7C4M5P5-F1
#
_entry.id   AF-A0A7C4M5P5-F1
#
_cell.length_a   1.000
_cell.length_b   1.000
_cell.length_c   1.000
_cell.angle_alpha   90.00
_cell.angle_beta   90.00
_cell.angle_gamma   90.00
#
_symmetry.space_group_name_H-M   'P 1'
#
loop_
_entity.id
_entity.type
_entity.pdbx_description
1 polymer ?
#
loop_
_entity_poly.entity_id
_entity_poly.type
_entity_poly.pdbx_seq_one_letter_code
_entity_poly.pdbx_strand_id
1 'polypeptide(L)'
;MKLVDLAREVLSEHDLLLSEWKSLNQLILRIREIDEKRPKSKESFYEAYKDVSDLYSKMFLFMSKFTLHELKEESYLFPDLNERGRLELTMRLTEDHRRLNLLLEELRKVLDDYRYMKIEEWELRERAESINQQMNDILTEHIKIEHEEFSQIK
;
A
#
# COMPACT_ATOMS: atom_id res chain seq x y z
N MET A 1 -14.52 9.06 21.62
CA MET A 1 -13.15 9.53 21.33
C MET A 1 -13.25 10.97 20.85
N LYS A 2 -12.37 11.89 21.26
CA LYS A 2 -12.38 13.26 20.73
C LYS A 2 -11.73 13.25 19.33
N LEU A 3 -12.20 14.11 18.43
CA LEU A 3 -11.67 14.21 17.06
C LEU A 3 -10.15 14.45 17.04
N VAL A 4 -9.65 15.25 17.98
CA VAL A 4 -8.21 15.54 18.16
C VAL A 4 -7.41 14.30 18.53
N ASP A 5 -7.97 13.42 19.36
CA ASP A 5 -7.30 12.18 19.75
C ASP A 5 -7.24 11.23 18.55
N LEU A 6 -8.31 11.19 17.75
CA LEU A 6 -8.35 10.42 16.50
C LEU A 6 -7.36 10.95 15.45
N ALA A 7 -7.29 12.27 15.25
CA ALA A 7 -6.35 12.86 14.30
C ALA A 7 -4.89 12.54 14.68
N ARG A 8 -4.56 12.54 15.98
CA ARG A 8 -3.23 12.13 16.46
C ARG A 8 -2.96 10.65 16.23
N GLU A 9 -3.95 9.79 16.41
CA GLU A 9 -3.85 8.37 16.12
C GLU A 9 -3.55 8.15 14.63
N VAL A 10 -4.37 8.72 13.73
CA VAL A 10 -4.19 8.66 12.28
C VAL A 10 -2.80 9.18 11.86
N LEU A 11 -2.38 10.35 12.37
CA LEU A 11 -1.04 10.90 12.09
C LEU A 11 0.09 9.95 12.53
N SER A 12 -0.07 9.24 13.64
CA SER A 12 0.92 8.25 14.09
C SER A 12 0.95 6.98 13.23
N GLU A 13 -0.14 6.67 12.54
CA GLU A 13 -0.23 5.55 11.61
C GLU A 13 0.49 5.83 10.29
N HIS A 14 0.59 7.10 9.86
CA HIS A 14 1.26 7.48 8.61
C HIS A 14 2.70 6.95 8.53
N ASP A 15 3.48 7.14 9.59
CA ASP A 15 4.88 6.67 9.64
C ASP A 15 4.97 5.14 9.56
N LEU A 16 4.03 4.45 10.21
CA LEU A 16 3.95 3.00 10.19
C LEU A 16 3.58 2.49 8.80
N LEU A 17 2.56 3.08 8.16
CA LEU A 17 2.12 2.71 6.82
C LEU A 17 3.22 2.95 5.78
N LEU A 18 3.91 4.10 5.83
CA LEU A 18 5.04 4.38 4.95
C LEU A 18 6.20 3.40 5.16
N SER A 19 6.50 3.04 6.41
CA SER A 19 7.54 2.06 6.72
C SER A 19 7.18 0.65 6.23
N GLU A 20 5.92 0.23 6.41
CA GLU A 20 5.44 -1.07 5.92
C GLU A 20 5.42 -1.13 4.40
N TRP A 21 4.95 -0.07 3.75
CA TRP A 21 4.99 0.08 2.31
C TRP A 21 6.43 0.00 1.79
N LYS A 22 7.37 0.71 2.42
CA LYS A 22 8.79 0.60 2.07
C LYS A 22 9.33 -0.83 2.20
N SER A 23 8.89 -1.60 3.20
CA SER A 23 9.25 -3.02 3.32
C SER A 23 8.66 -3.87 2.20
N LEU A 24 7.46 -3.56 1.70
CA LEU A 24 6.85 -4.23 0.56
C LEU A 24 7.64 -3.92 -0.73
N ASN A 25 8.01 -2.65 -0.93
CA ASN A 25 8.81 -2.22 -2.08
C ASN A 25 10.14 -2.98 -2.14
N GLN A 26 10.79 -3.18 -0.98
CA GLN A 26 12.03 -3.96 -0.90
C GLN A 26 11.86 -5.44 -1.27
N LEU A 27 10.70 -6.04 -0.99
CA LEU A 27 10.38 -7.40 -1.41
C LEU A 27 10.17 -7.48 -2.92
N ILE A 28 9.45 -6.52 -3.50
CA ILE A 28 9.22 -6.44 -4.95
C ILE A 28 10.54 -6.24 -5.70
N LEU A 29 11.44 -5.39 -5.19
CA LEU A 29 12.78 -5.21 -5.75
C LEU A 29 13.63 -6.48 -5.67
N ARG A 30 13.53 -7.26 -4.58
CA ARG A 30 14.22 -8.55 -4.47
C ARG A 30 13.68 -9.59 -5.44
N ILE A 31 12.38 -9.60 -5.70
CA ILE A 31 11.78 -10.45 -6.75
C ILE A 31 12.38 -10.12 -8.13
N ARG A 32 12.63 -8.84 -8.41
CA ARG A 32 13.30 -8.43 -9.65
C ARG A 32 14.71 -9.04 -9.80
N GLU A 33 15.48 -9.16 -8.72
CA GLU A 33 16.86 -9.68 -8.75
C GLU A 33 16.94 -11.19 -9.04
N ILE A 34 15.83 -11.93 -8.97
CA ILE A 34 15.79 -13.38 -9.21
C ILE A 34 16.11 -13.73 -10.68
N ASP A 35 15.71 -12.88 -11.64
CA ASP A 35 15.91 -13.14 -13.08
C ASP A 35 17.33 -12.86 -13.57
N GLU A 36 18.05 -11.92 -12.94
CA GLU A 36 19.47 -11.69 -13.23
C GLU A 36 20.34 -12.89 -12.85
N LYS A 37 19.82 -13.78 -11.98
CA LYS A 37 20.47 -15.00 -11.52
C LYS A 37 19.49 -16.17 -11.53
N ARG A 38 18.97 -16.53 -12.70
CA ARG A 38 18.11 -17.72 -12.91
C ARG A 38 18.51 -18.85 -11.94
N PRO A 39 17.63 -19.27 -11.01
CA PRO A 39 17.96 -20.23 -9.97
C PRO A 39 18.59 -21.50 -10.56
N LYS A 40 19.89 -21.72 -10.31
CA LYS A 40 20.62 -22.90 -10.84
C LYS A 40 20.48 -24.13 -9.95
N SER A 41 19.92 -23.97 -8.75
CA SER A 41 19.71 -25.04 -7.76
C SER A 41 18.31 -24.98 -7.13
N LYS A 42 17.90 -26.10 -6.51
CA LYS A 42 16.67 -26.18 -5.73
C LYS A 42 16.65 -25.19 -4.56
N GLU A 43 17.77 -24.96 -3.85
CA GLU A 43 17.81 -23.94 -2.78
C GLU A 43 17.52 -22.53 -3.31
N SER A 44 18.11 -22.13 -4.44
CA SER A 44 17.85 -20.80 -5.03
C SER A 44 16.40 -20.62 -5.47
N PHE A 45 15.72 -21.70 -5.84
CA PHE A 45 14.29 -21.70 -6.13
C PHE A 45 13.47 -21.51 -4.84
N TYR A 46 13.80 -22.20 -3.74
CA TYR A 46 13.08 -22.04 -2.48
C TYR A 46 13.20 -20.62 -1.88
N GLU A 47 14.37 -19.99 -1.96
CA GLU A 47 14.56 -18.61 -1.49
C GLU A 47 13.73 -17.60 -2.32
N ALA A 48 13.64 -17.78 -3.64
CA ALA A 48 12.77 -16.99 -4.51
C ALA A 48 11.27 -17.10 -4.10
N TYR A 49 10.80 -18.33 -3.86
CA TYR A 49 9.42 -18.56 -3.42
C TYR A 49 9.13 -18.02 -2.02
N LYS A 50 10.14 -17.95 -1.16
CA LYS A 50 10.02 -17.37 0.17
C LYS A 50 9.74 -15.88 0.11
N ASP A 51 10.49 -15.11 -0.71
CA ASP A 51 10.24 -13.67 -0.86
C ASP A 51 8.85 -13.38 -1.45
N VAL A 52 8.38 -14.21 -2.39
CA VAL A 52 6.99 -14.11 -2.92
C VAL A 52 5.96 -14.43 -1.84
N SER A 53 6.19 -15.46 -1.02
CA SER A 53 5.30 -15.80 0.10
C SER A 53 5.27 -14.70 1.17
N ASP A 54 6.43 -14.13 1.51
CA ASP A 54 6.56 -13.02 2.45
C ASP A 54 5.85 -11.77 1.94
N LEU A 55 5.99 -11.47 0.63
CA LEU A 55 5.26 -10.38 -0.03
C LEU A 55 3.76 -10.58 0.10
N TYR A 56 3.26 -11.80 -0.14
CA TYR A 56 1.84 -12.11 0.00
C TYR A 56 1.32 -11.85 1.42
N SER A 57 2.01 -12.38 2.44
CA SER A 57 1.59 -12.20 3.83
C SER A 57 1.65 -10.74 4.29
N LYS A 58 2.73 -10.02 3.95
CA LYS A 58 2.87 -8.61 4.34
C LYS A 58 1.89 -7.72 3.60
N MET A 59 1.62 -7.98 2.32
CA MET A 59 0.63 -7.23 1.55
C MET A 59 -0.76 -7.38 2.17
N PHE A 60 -1.16 -8.60 2.56
CA PHE A 60 -2.47 -8.81 3.18
C PHE A 60 -2.61 -8.05 4.51
N LEU A 61 -1.54 -8.05 5.32
CA LEU A 61 -1.50 -7.30 6.57
C LEU A 61 -1.58 -5.77 6.32
N PHE A 62 -0.82 -5.28 5.34
CA PHE A 62 -0.84 -3.87 4.95
C PHE A 62 -2.22 -3.45 4.47
N MET A 63 -2.85 -4.20 3.56
CA MET A 63 -4.22 -3.92 3.10
C MET A 63 -5.21 -3.80 4.25
N SER A 64 -5.15 -4.74 5.21
CA SER A 64 -6.04 -4.73 6.36
C SER A 64 -5.86 -3.47 7.24
N LYS A 65 -4.61 -3.05 7.45
CA LYS A 65 -4.30 -1.83 8.21
C LYS A 65 -4.70 -0.58 7.47
N PHE A 66 -4.41 -0.52 6.17
CA PHE A 66 -4.74 0.61 5.30
C PHE A 66 -6.26 0.81 5.24
N THR A 67 -7.05 -0.24 5.03
CA THR A 67 -8.52 -0.12 5.07
C THR A 67 -9.05 0.39 6.41
N LEU A 68 -8.46 -0.02 7.55
CA LEU A 68 -8.87 0.50 8.85
C LEU A 68 -8.51 1.98 9.03
N HIS A 69 -7.38 2.40 8.45
CA HIS A 69 -6.94 3.78 8.43
C HIS A 69 -7.90 4.65 7.60
N GLU A 70 -8.19 4.25 6.36
CA GLU A 70 -9.14 4.93 5.46
C GLU A 70 -10.52 5.08 6.13
N LEU A 71 -11.00 4.03 6.81
CA LEU A 71 -12.28 4.07 7.50
C LEU A 71 -12.33 5.13 8.61
N LYS A 72 -11.22 5.34 9.33
CA LYS A 72 -11.15 6.39 10.36
C LYS A 72 -11.24 7.78 9.73
N GLU A 73 -10.56 7.97 8.60
CA GLU A 73 -10.54 9.23 7.89
C GLU A 73 -11.91 9.54 7.30
N GLU A 74 -12.45 8.64 6.49
CA GLU A 74 -13.71 8.82 5.77
C GLU A 74 -14.92 8.94 6.71
N SER A 75 -14.90 8.23 7.84
CA SER A 75 -16.03 8.25 8.78
C SER A 75 -16.02 9.45 9.72
N TYR A 76 -14.86 10.06 9.98
CA TYR A 76 -14.72 11.05 11.05
C TYR A 76 -13.92 12.30 10.67
N LEU A 77 -12.73 12.15 10.07
CA LEU A 77 -11.86 13.30 9.76
C LEU A 77 -12.30 14.05 8.50
N PHE A 78 -12.64 13.33 7.42
CA PHE A 78 -13.13 13.95 6.19
C PHE A 78 -14.46 14.69 6.38
N PRO A 79 -15.45 14.18 7.15
CA PRO A 79 -16.64 14.96 7.50
C PRO A 79 -16.32 16.29 8.19
N ASP A 80 -15.40 16.32 9.16
CA ASP A 80 -14.98 17.58 9.80
C ASP A 80 -14.26 18.52 8.82
N LEU A 81 -13.40 18.01 7.94
CA LEU A 81 -12.78 18.82 6.88
C LEU A 81 -13.84 19.39 5.92
N ASN A 82 -14.89 18.63 5.60
CA ASN A 82 -16.00 19.09 4.77
C ASN A 82 -16.77 20.23 5.43
N GLU A 83 -17.04 20.13 6.73
CA GLU A 83 -17.65 21.22 7.51
C GLU A 83 -16.80 22.50 7.51
N ARG A 84 -15.48 22.36 7.35
CA ARG A 84 -14.51 23.47 7.20
C ARG A 84 -14.35 23.97 5.77
N GLY A 85 -15.15 23.47 4.83
CA GLY A 85 -15.14 23.91 3.43
C GLY A 85 -14.09 23.23 2.55
N ARG A 86 -13.56 22.07 2.95
CA ARG A 86 -12.55 21.31 2.19
C ARG A 86 -13.13 20.20 1.31
N LEU A 87 -14.36 20.33 0.81
CA LEU A 87 -15.06 19.27 0.07
C LEU A 87 -14.29 18.75 -1.15
N GLU A 88 -13.70 19.64 -1.95
CA GLU A 88 -12.93 19.21 -3.14
C GLU A 88 -11.69 18.39 -2.75
N LEU A 89 -11.09 18.72 -1.61
CA LEU A 89 -9.91 18.02 -1.11
C LEU A 89 -10.26 16.61 -0.64
N THR A 90 -11.32 16.47 0.17
CA THR A 90 -11.74 15.14 0.65
C THR A 90 -12.21 14.24 -0.50
N MET A 91 -12.89 14.81 -1.51
CA MET A 91 -13.23 14.06 -2.73
C MET A 91 -11.99 13.54 -3.45
N ARG A 92 -10.92 14.35 -3.54
CA ARG A 92 -9.64 13.90 -4.11
C ARG A 92 -9.01 12.79 -3.27
N LEU A 93 -8.96 12.93 -1.94
CA LEU A 93 -8.36 11.95 -1.04
C LEU A 93 -9.11 10.61 -1.07
N THR A 94 -10.44 10.63 -1.08
CA THR A 94 -11.28 9.43 -1.28
C THR A 94 -11.05 8.78 -2.66
N GLU A 95 -10.81 9.57 -3.71
CA GLU A 95 -10.44 9.00 -5.01
C GLU A 95 -9.06 8.35 -4.97
N ASP A 96 -8.11 8.92 -4.23
CA ASP A 96 -6.79 8.30 -3.99
C ASP A 96 -6.92 6.98 -3.21
N HIS A 97 -7.75 6.91 -2.15
CA HIS A 97 -8.11 5.64 -1.47
C HIS A 97 -8.64 4.59 -2.45
N ARG A 98 -9.60 4.99 -3.30
CA ARG A 98 -10.18 4.09 -4.30
C ARG A 98 -9.12 3.55 -5.26
N ARG A 99 -8.21 4.41 -5.72
CA ARG A 99 -7.13 4.03 -6.64
C ARG A 99 -6.10 3.11 -5.96
N LEU A 100 -5.71 3.41 -4.72
CA LEU A 100 -4.80 2.59 -3.93
C LEU A 100 -5.39 1.19 -3.67
N ASN A 101 -6.67 1.12 -3.28
CA ASN A 101 -7.37 -0.15 -3.09
C ASN A 101 -7.44 -1.00 -4.36
N LEU A 102 -7.66 -0.37 -5.53
CA LEU A 102 -7.61 -1.08 -6.81
C LEU A 102 -6.23 -1.64 -7.13
N LEU A 103 -5.18 -0.85 -6.89
CA LEU A 103 -3.80 -1.28 -7.11
C LEU A 103 -3.40 -2.42 -6.17
N LEU A 104 -3.80 -2.34 -4.89
CA LEU A 104 -3.58 -3.40 -3.91
C LEU A 104 -4.28 -4.71 -4.31
N GLU A 105 -5.53 -4.62 -4.77
CA GLU A 105 -6.29 -5.77 -5.27
C GLU A 105 -5.66 -6.34 -6.55
N GLU A 106 -5.14 -5.49 -7.44
CA GLU A 106 -4.42 -5.95 -8.62
C GLU A 106 -3.13 -6.67 -8.25
N LEU A 107 -2.34 -6.13 -7.31
CA LEU A 107 -1.12 -6.78 -6.82
C LEU A 107 -1.44 -8.15 -6.22
N ARG A 108 -2.51 -8.25 -5.41
CA ARG A 108 -2.99 -9.52 -4.87
C ARG A 108 -3.27 -10.54 -5.99
N LYS A 109 -3.99 -10.13 -7.04
CA LYS A 109 -4.30 -11.00 -8.18
C LYS A 109 -3.04 -11.45 -8.91
N VAL A 110 -2.07 -10.57 -9.12
CA VAL A 110 -0.78 -10.93 -9.74
C VAL A 110 -0.08 -11.99 -8.91
N LEU A 111 -0.03 -11.83 -7.59
CA LEU A 111 0.58 -12.81 -6.68
C LEU A 111 -0.17 -14.15 -6.68
N ASP A 112 -1.49 -14.13 -6.69
CA ASP A 112 -2.31 -15.35 -6.79
C ASP A 112 -2.10 -16.04 -8.15
N ASP A 113 -2.08 -15.30 -9.25
CA ASP A 113 -1.85 -15.86 -10.58
C ASP A 113 -0.48 -16.52 -10.67
N TYR A 114 0.56 -15.92 -10.08
CA TYR A 114 1.88 -16.55 -10.00
C TYR A 114 1.87 -17.80 -9.10
N ARG A 115 1.23 -17.72 -7.93
CA ARG A 115 1.09 -18.86 -7.00
C ARG A 115 0.41 -20.07 -7.66
N TYR A 116 -0.60 -19.83 -8.49
CA TYR A 116 -1.32 -20.86 -9.24
C TYR A 116 -0.73 -21.16 -10.62
N MET A 117 0.50 -20.70 -10.89
CA MET A 117 1.24 -20.97 -12.13
C MET A 117 0.49 -20.55 -13.41
N LYS A 118 -0.29 -19.46 -13.34
CA LYS A 118 -1.01 -18.89 -14.49
C LYS A 118 -0.18 -17.86 -15.26
N ILE A 119 0.79 -17.26 -14.59
CA ILE A 119 1.73 -16.29 -15.16
C ILE A 119 3.16 -16.73 -14.85
N GLU A 120 4.07 -16.34 -15.73
CA GLU A 120 5.50 -16.58 -15.56
C GLU A 120 6.12 -15.57 -14.59
N GLU A 121 7.34 -15.87 -14.11
CA GLU A 121 8.06 -15.01 -13.16
C GLU A 121 8.33 -13.59 -13.71
N TRP A 122 8.62 -13.47 -15.01
CA TRP A 122 8.86 -12.17 -15.64
C TRP A 122 7.58 -11.30 -15.66
N GLU A 123 6.40 -11.92 -15.81
CA GLU A 123 5.11 -11.23 -15.76
C GLU A 123 4.79 -10.77 -14.33
N LEU A 124 5.05 -11.62 -13.34
CA LEU A 124 4.95 -11.24 -11.92
C LEU A 124 5.78 -9.98 -11.66
N ARG A 125 7.05 -9.98 -12.08
CA ARG A 125 7.97 -8.85 -11.88
C ARG A 125 7.44 -7.58 -12.52
N GLU A 126 7.17 -7.60 -13.83
CA GLU A 126 6.77 -6.41 -14.57
C GLU A 126 5.50 -5.79 -14.00
N ARG A 127 4.51 -6.63 -13.69
CA ARG A 127 3.24 -6.18 -13.14
C ARG A 127 3.39 -5.68 -11.69
N ALA A 128 4.11 -6.40 -10.83
CA ALA A 128 4.34 -5.96 -9.46
C ALA A 128 5.13 -4.66 -9.39
N GLU A 129 6.14 -4.47 -10.26
CA GLU A 129 6.94 -3.23 -10.33
C GLU A 129 6.09 -2.04 -10.83
N SER A 130 5.29 -2.25 -11.87
CA SER A 130 4.37 -1.23 -12.38
C SER A 130 3.34 -0.79 -11.34
N ILE A 131 2.73 -1.75 -10.63
CA ILE A 131 1.77 -1.46 -9.56
C ILE A 131 2.46 -0.74 -8.40
N ASN A 132 3.64 -1.21 -8.00
CA ASN A 132 4.44 -0.59 -6.96
C ASN A 132 4.79 0.87 -7.27
N GLN A 133 5.16 1.19 -8.51
CA GLN A 133 5.46 2.57 -8.90
C GLN A 133 4.23 3.45 -8.78
N GLN A 134 3.10 3.02 -9.32
CA GLN A 134 1.83 3.77 -9.24
C GLN A 134 1.38 3.99 -7.79
N MET A 135 1.53 2.97 -6.95
CA MET A 135 1.21 3.09 -5.52
C MET A 135 2.13 4.08 -4.80
N ASN A 136 3.44 4.07 -5.08
CA ASN A 136 4.38 5.02 -4.48
C ASN A 136 4.02 6.48 -4.81
N ASP A 137 3.65 6.73 -6.07
CA ASP A 137 3.31 8.06 -6.56
C ASP A 137 2.05 8.62 -5.88
N ILE A 138 1.06 7.76 -5.61
CA ILE A 138 -0.19 8.16 -4.95
C ILE A 138 0.02 8.27 -3.43
N LEU A 139 0.51 7.21 -2.79
CA LEU A 139 0.56 7.07 -1.33
C LEU A 139 1.40 8.18 -0.66
N THR A 140 2.54 8.53 -1.27
CA THR A 140 3.46 9.52 -0.68
C THR A 140 2.85 10.92 -0.66
N GLU A 141 2.19 11.32 -1.76
CA GLU A 141 1.55 12.63 -1.85
C GLU A 141 0.25 12.67 -1.02
N HIS A 142 -0.51 11.57 -1.03
CA HIS A 142 -1.74 11.41 -0.26
C HIS A 142 -1.49 11.58 1.25
N ILE A 143 -0.57 10.78 1.83
CA ILE A 143 -0.21 10.86 3.25
C ILE A 143 0.33 12.24 3.63
N LYS A 144 1.07 12.89 2.73
CA LYS A 144 1.60 14.24 2.97
C LYS A 144 0.47 15.26 3.11
N ILE A 145 -0.51 15.25 2.19
CA ILE A 145 -1.65 16.16 2.23
C ILE A 145 -2.47 15.95 3.51
N GLU A 146 -2.74 14.70 3.86
CA GLU A 146 -3.46 14.36 5.09
C GLU A 146 -2.72 14.80 6.33
N HIS A 147 -1.40 14.59 6.37
CA HIS A 147 -0.58 15.04 7.49
C HIS A 147 -0.66 16.56 7.68
N GLU A 148 -0.61 17.32 6.58
CA GLU A 148 -0.73 18.78 6.60
C GLU A 148 -2.12 19.22 7.12
N GLU A 149 -3.22 18.62 6.69
CA GLU A 149 -4.57 19.01 7.13
C GLU A 149 -4.89 18.52 8.56
N PHE A 150 -4.58 17.25 8.89
CA PHE A 150 -4.93 16.67 10.19
C PHE A 150 -4.12 17.26 11.35
N SER A 151 -2.89 17.72 11.10
CA SER A 151 -2.07 18.42 12.10
C SER A 151 -2.69 19.74 12.58
N GLN A 152 -3.66 20.29 11.85
CA GLN A 152 -4.36 21.53 12.18
C GLN A 152 -5.61 21.32 13.05
N ILE A 153 -6.01 20.07 13.30
CA ILE A 153 -7.16 19.72 14.14
C ILE A 153 -6.76 19.92 15.63
N LYS A 154 -7.48 20.81 16.33
CA LYS A 154 -7.20 21.26 17.70
C LYS A 154 -8.28 20.92 18.70
#